data_AF-A0A4R1PPX0-F1
#
_entry.id   AF-A0A4R1PPX0-F1
#
_cell.length_a   1.000
_cell.length_b   1.000
_cell.length_c   1.000
_cell.angle_alpha   90.00
_cell.angle_beta   90.00
_cell.angle_gamma   90.00
#
_symmetry.space_group_name_H-M   'P 1'
#
loop_
_entity.id
_entity.type
_entity.pdbx_description
1 polymer ?
#
loop_
_entity_poly.entity_id
_entity_poly.type
_entity_poly.pdbx_seq_one_letter_code
_entity_poly.pdbx_strand_id
1 'polypeptide(L)' 'MKKLITLLISAILATGTAAALAHSGGTDAQGCHVDRRSGVKHCH' A
#
# COMPACT_ATOMS: atom_id res chain seq x y z
N MET A 1 -34.21 -3.46 -15.79
CA MET A 1 -33.50 -2.21 -15.38
C MET A 1 -32.68 -2.40 -14.10
N LYS A 2 -33.28 -2.72 -12.94
CA LYS A 2 -32.54 -2.85 -11.65
C LYS A 2 -31.37 -3.84 -11.67
N LYS A 3 -31.55 -5.03 -12.27
CA LYS A 3 -30.48 -6.05 -12.38
C LYS A 3 -29.26 -5.58 -13.18
N LEU A 4 -29.48 -4.73 -14.18
CA LEU A 4 -28.43 -4.20 -15.04
C LEU A 4 -27.59 -3.14 -14.29
N ILE A 5 -28.27 -2.34 -13.47
CA ILE A 5 -27.63 -1.37 -12.57
C ILE A 5 -26.78 -2.09 -11.52
N THR A 6 -27.30 -3.15 -10.90
CA THR A 6 -26.54 -3.96 -9.93
C THR A 6 -25.28 -4.57 -10.55
N LEU A 7 -25.39 -5.09 -11.77
CA LEU A 7 -24.26 -5.69 -12.50
C LEU A 7 -23.15 -4.66 -12.80
N LEU A 8 -23.54 -3.46 -13.24
CA LEU A 8 -22.61 -2.36 -13.50
C LEU A 8 -21.87 -1.92 -12.23
N ILE A 9 -22.58 -1.78 -11.11
CA ILE A 9 -21.96 -1.39 -9.83
C ILE A 9 -20.96 -2.46 -9.37
N SER A 10 -21.29 -3.75 -9.48
CA SER A 10 -20.36 -4.84 -9.11
C SER A 10 -19.11 -4.88 -9.99
N ALA A 11 -19.23 -4.59 -11.29
CA ALA A 11 -18.10 -4.57 -12.20
C ALA A 11 -17.12 -3.44 -11.87
N ILE A 12 -17.63 -2.25 -11.52
CA ILE A 12 -16.81 -1.09 -11.12
C ILE A 12 -16.08 -1.36 -9.79
N LEU A 13 -16.74 -2.01 -8.84
CA LEU A 13 -16.15 -2.28 -7.53
C LEU A 13 -15.04 -3.34 -7.61
N ALA A 14 -15.17 -4.31 -8.52
CA ALA A 14 -14.17 -5.37 -8.74
C ALA A 14 -12.83 -4.84 -9.28
N THR A 15 -12.82 -3.69 -9.96
CA THR A 15 -11.58 -3.09 -10.48
C THR A 15 -10.85 -2.20 -9.46
N GLY A 16 -11.43 -1.98 -8.27
CA GLY A 16 -10.94 -1.01 -7.29
C GLY A 16 -9.79 -1.48 -6.40
N THR A 17 -9.41 -2.76 -6.44
CA THR A 17 -8.30 -3.28 -5.63
C THR A 17 -6.97 -3.03 -6.34
N ALA A 18 -6.49 -1.78 -6.32
CA ALA A 18 -5.12 -1.48 -6.68
C ALA A 18 -4.18 -2.17 -5.67
N ALA A 19 -3.13 -2.84 -6.17
CA ALA A 19 -2.11 -3.43 -5.32
C ALA A 19 -1.43 -2.32 -4.50
N ALA A 20 -1.67 -2.30 -3.18
CA ALA A 20 -0.97 -1.42 -2.27
C ALA A 20 0.46 -1.96 -2.08
N LEU A 21 1.38 -1.51 -2.93
CA LEU A 21 2.79 -1.83 -2.78
C LEU A 21 3.30 -1.20 -1.48
N ALA A 22 3.77 -2.04 -0.56
CA ALA A 22 4.41 -1.57 0.67
C ALA A 22 5.70 -0.84 0.29
N HIS A 23 5.80 0.43 0.68
CA HIS A 23 7.01 1.25 0.50
C HIS A 23 7.96 0.97 1.66
N SER A 24 9.27 1.19 1.47
CA SER A 24 10.31 0.85 2.47
C SER A 24 10.19 1.63 3.80
N GLY A 25 9.32 2.64 3.87
CA GLY A 25 9.06 3.39 5.11
C GLY A 25 10.23 4.25 5.57
N GLY A 26 11.15 4.63 4.69
CA GLY A 26 12.32 5.44 5.03
C GLY A 26 13.56 4.62 5.41
N THR A 27 13.57 3.32 5.11
CA THR A 27 14.76 2.48 5.18
C THR A 27 15.59 2.55 3.88
N ASP A 28 16.90 2.34 4.01
CA ASP A 28 17.85 2.23 2.90
C ASP A 28 17.62 0.94 2.09
N ALA A 29 18.40 0.75 1.03
CA ALA A 29 18.30 -0.44 0.16
C ALA A 29 18.55 -1.77 0.88
N GLN A 30 19.06 -1.73 2.12
CA GLN A 30 19.34 -2.89 2.97
C GLN A 30 18.27 -3.08 4.05
N GLY A 31 17.20 -2.28 4.07
CA GLY A 31 16.17 -2.33 5.11
C GLY A 31 16.54 -1.59 6.39
N CYS A 32 17.57 -0.73 6.37
CA CYS A 32 18.03 -0.04 7.57
C CYS A 32 17.67 1.45 7.62
N HIS A 33 17.40 1.99 8.80
CA HIS A 33 17.24 3.42 9.04
C HIS A 33 18.11 3.89 10.21
N VAL A 34 18.42 5.18 10.26
CA VAL A 34 19.12 5.81 11.39
C VAL A 34 18.12 6.63 12.17
N ASP A 35 17.95 6.33 13.45
CA ASP A 35 17.08 7.10 14.32
C ASP A 35 17.62 8.52 14.50
N ARG A 36 16.79 9.53 14.21
CA ARG A 36 17.20 10.94 14.22
C ARG A 36 17.58 11.43 15.62
N ARG A 37 17.00 10.85 16.67
CA ARG A 37 17.17 11.31 18.06
C ARG A 37 18.44 10.76 18.70
N SER A 38 18.72 9.49 18.47
CA SER A 38 19.83 8.75 19.08
C SER A 38 21.03 8.55 18.14
N GLY A 39 20.83 8.66 16.83
CA GLY A 39 21.83 8.32 15.81
C GLY A 39 22.06 6.82 15.65
N VAL A 40 21.27 5.97 16.31
CA VAL A 40 21.42 4.51 16.25
C VAL A 40 20.85 3.98 14.92
N LYS A 41 21.60 3.07 14.29
CA LYS A 41 21.15 2.35 13.09
C LYS A 41 20.30 1.15 13.47
N HIS A 42 19.11 1.06 12.89
CA HIS A 42 18.16 -0.04 13.04
C HIS A 42 17.91 -0.67 11.68
N CYS A 43 18.04 -1.99 11.57
CA CYS A 43 17.72 -2.74 10.35
C CYS A 43 16.47 -3.59 10.59
N HIS A 44 15.58 -3.61 9.61
CA HIS A 44 14.30 -4.33 9.62
C HIS A 44 14.30 -5.47 8.62
#